data_AF-A0A1J3JE70-F1
#
_entry.id   AF-A0A1J3JE70-F1
#
_cell.length_a   1.000
_cell.length_b   1.000
_cell.length_c   1.000
_cell.angle_alpha   90.00
_cell.angle_beta   90.00
_cell.angle_gamma   90.00
#
_symmetry.space_group_name_H-M   'P 1'
#
loop_
_entity.id
_entity.type
_entity.pdbx_description
1 polymer ?
#
loop_
_entity_poly.entity_id
_entity_poly.type
_entity_poly.pdbx_seq_one_letter_code
_entity_poly.pdbx_strand_id
1 'polypeptide(L)'
;MGKPTGKKKNSDIPSDSSGSGGNKTGKSFDRKATFDEDMEIFINRASELKEEGNKLFQKRDNEGAMLRYDKAVKLLPRDHGDVAYLRTSMA
;
A
#
# COMPACT_ATOMS: atom_id res chain seq x y z
N MET A 1 -45.09 -0.19 -24.52
CA MET A 1 -44.24 0.91 -24.00
C MET A 1 -44.05 0.65 -22.50
N GLY A 2 -42.92 0.29 -21.90
CA GLY A 2 -41.59 -0.13 -22.28
C GLY A 2 -40.94 -0.76 -21.03
N LYS A 3 -40.08 -1.77 -21.19
CA LYS A 3 -39.00 -2.10 -20.22
C LYS A 3 -37.78 -1.23 -20.63
N PRO A 4 -36.75 -0.90 -19.81
CA PRO A 4 -36.05 -1.85 -18.91
C PRO A 4 -35.21 -1.27 -17.72
N THR A 5 -34.46 -2.17 -17.08
CA THR A 5 -33.11 -2.01 -16.46
C THR A 5 -32.86 -1.23 -15.17
N GLY A 6 -32.48 -1.99 -14.12
CA GLY A 6 -31.14 -1.96 -13.51
C GLY A 6 -30.62 -0.64 -12.95
N LYS A 7 -30.74 -0.44 -11.63
CA LYS A 7 -29.91 0.52 -10.90
C LYS A 7 -28.69 -0.17 -10.31
N LYS A 8 -27.57 -0.03 -11.01
CA LYS A 8 -26.22 -0.02 -10.41
C LYS A 8 -26.22 1.08 -9.36
N LYS A 9 -25.93 0.75 -8.10
CA LYS A 9 -25.50 1.75 -7.12
C LYS A 9 -23.99 1.67 -7.09
N ASN A 10 -23.36 2.70 -7.64
CA ASN A 10 -21.94 2.98 -7.45
C ASN A 10 -21.65 2.85 -5.96
N SER A 11 -20.74 1.95 -5.62
CA SER A 11 -19.91 2.10 -4.43
C SER A 11 -18.87 3.15 -4.78
N ASP A 12 -19.29 4.42 -4.76
CA ASP A 12 -18.38 5.53 -4.54
C ASP A 12 -17.83 5.32 -3.12
N ILE A 13 -16.80 4.49 -3.01
CA ILE A 13 -15.91 4.50 -1.86
C ILE A 13 -15.02 5.71 -2.11
N PRO A 14 -15.15 6.81 -1.35
CA PRO A 14 -14.06 7.74 -1.29
C PRO A 14 -12.94 6.96 -0.59
N SER A 15 -11.95 6.47 -1.33
CA SER A 15 -10.68 6.09 -0.71
C SER A 15 -9.92 7.39 -0.45
N ASP A 16 -10.38 8.12 0.55
CA ASP A 16 -9.64 9.16 1.24
C ASP A 16 -8.56 8.52 2.12
N SER A 17 -7.71 7.66 1.57
CA SER A 17 -6.47 7.30 2.25
C SER A 17 -5.43 8.39 2.00
N SER A 18 -5.74 9.61 2.46
CA SER A 18 -4.75 10.52 3.01
C SER A 18 -4.19 9.89 4.29
N GLY A 19 -3.35 8.88 4.12
CA GLY A 19 -2.55 8.29 5.19
C GLY A 19 -1.20 8.99 5.26
N SER A 20 -1.22 10.28 5.58
CA SER A 20 -0.03 10.94 6.14
C SER A 20 0.12 10.43 7.57
N GLY A 21 1.16 9.63 7.82
CA GLY A 21 1.55 9.14 9.14
C GLY A 21 2.93 8.49 8.98
N GLY A 22 4.06 9.18 9.04
CA GLY A 22 4.38 10.18 10.04
C GLY A 22 4.96 9.50 11.29
N ASN A 23 6.03 8.71 11.15
CA ASN A 23 6.86 8.32 12.30
C ASN A 23 8.23 9.00 12.22
N LYS A 24 8.28 10.20 12.81
CA LYS A 24 9.50 10.81 13.33
C LYS A 24 9.86 10.11 14.64
N THR A 25 10.85 9.22 14.63
CA THR A 25 11.58 8.73 15.81
C THR A 25 12.95 8.29 15.28
N GLY A 26 14.12 8.73 15.71
CA GLY A 26 14.60 9.56 16.80
C GLY A 26 16.13 9.46 16.70
N LYS A 27 16.84 10.56 16.90
CA LYS A 27 18.31 10.67 16.83
C LYS A 27 19.03 9.56 17.61
N SER A 28 20.03 8.91 17.01
CA SER A 28 21.23 8.42 17.72
C SER A 28 22.38 8.06 16.75
N PHE A 29 23.31 9.01 16.61
CA PHE A 29 24.77 8.89 16.49
C PHE A 29 25.41 7.82 15.56
N ASP A 30 25.81 8.32 14.37
CA ASP A 30 27.10 8.10 13.68
C ASP A 30 27.54 6.71 13.17
N ARG A 31 26.76 5.64 13.38
CA ARG A 31 27.02 4.31 12.76
C ARG A 31 25.80 3.74 12.00
N LYS A 32 24.82 4.60 11.74
CA LYS A 32 23.47 4.22 11.25
C LYS A 32 23.09 4.89 9.92
N ALA A 33 23.93 5.78 9.39
CA ALA A 33 23.62 6.55 8.18
C ALA A 33 23.43 5.65 6.93
N THR A 34 24.29 4.65 6.73
CA THR A 34 24.18 3.76 5.56
C THR A 34 23.00 2.80 5.67
N PHE A 35 22.73 2.31 6.89
CA PHE A 35 21.59 1.41 7.13
C PHE A 35 20.27 2.13 6.98
N ASP A 36 20.22 3.42 7.32
CA ASP A 36 19.03 4.26 7.16
C ASP A 36 18.80 4.60 5.68
N GLU A 37 19.85 4.84 4.88
CA GLU A 37 19.73 5.04 3.42
C GLU A 37 19.20 3.80 2.70
N ASP A 38 19.79 2.62 2.94
CA ASP A 38 19.32 1.36 2.36
C ASP A 38 17.88 1.06 2.77
N MET A 39 17.56 1.33 4.03
CA MET A 39 16.22 1.18 4.60
C MET A 39 15.20 2.13 3.95
N GLU A 40 15.57 3.39 3.72
CA GLU A 40 14.72 4.37 3.03
C GLU A 40 14.44 3.94 1.58
N ILE A 41 15.44 3.37 0.89
CA ILE A 41 15.26 2.79 -0.45
C ILE A 41 14.23 1.64 -0.40
N PHE A 42 14.31 0.74 0.58
CA PHE A 42 13.35 -0.35 0.73
C PHE A 42 11.94 0.12 1.07
N ILE A 43 11.80 1.13 1.94
CA ILE A 43 10.50 1.72 2.28
C ILE A 43 9.88 2.40 1.05
N ASN A 44 10.66 3.18 0.31
CA ASN A 44 10.19 3.84 -0.91
C ASN A 44 9.75 2.80 -1.94
N ARG A 45 10.55 1.74 -2.12
CA ARG A 45 10.20 0.64 -3.03
C ARG A 45 8.92 -0.09 -2.61
N ALA A 46 8.71 -0.31 -1.31
CA ALA A 46 7.48 -0.91 -0.81
C ALA A 46 6.27 0.00 -1.03
N SER A 47 6.44 1.31 -0.89
CA SER A 47 5.39 2.31 -1.12
C SER A 47 4.97 2.35 -2.60
N GLU A 48 5.93 2.27 -3.53
CA GLU A 48 5.64 2.13 -4.97
C GLU A 48 4.82 0.87 -5.26
N LEU A 49 5.23 -0.27 -4.69
CA LEU A 49 4.52 -1.55 -4.88
C LEU A 49 3.10 -1.52 -4.29
N LYS A 50 2.90 -0.83 -3.17
CA LYS A 50 1.57 -0.57 -2.60
C LYS A 50 0.70 0.20 -3.59
N GLU A 51 1.20 1.28 -4.17
CA GLU A 51 0.44 2.06 -5.15
C GLU A 51 0.16 1.28 -6.44
N GLU A 52 1.12 0.50 -6.94
CA GLU A 52 0.92 -0.38 -8.08
C GLU A 52 -0.16 -1.43 -7.81
N GLY A 53 -0.14 -2.04 -6.62
CA GLY A 53 -1.18 -2.97 -6.17
C GLY A 53 -2.55 -2.30 -6.16
N ASN A 54 -2.66 -1.09 -5.60
CA ASN A 54 -3.92 -0.32 -5.60
C ASN A 54 -4.43 -0.05 -7.02
N LYS A 55 -3.54 0.27 -7.96
CA LYS A 55 -3.90 0.48 -9.38
C LYS A 55 -4.39 -0.81 -10.04
N LEU A 56 -3.82 -1.97 -9.69
CA LEU A 56 -4.25 -3.26 -10.21
C LEU A 56 -5.60 -3.69 -9.61
N PHE A 57 -5.83 -3.45 -8.33
CA PHE A 57 -7.15 -3.62 -7.70
C PHE A 57 -8.24 -2.81 -8.41
N GLN A 58 -7.95 -1.54 -8.73
CA GLN A 58 -8.89 -0.69 -9.48
C GLN A 58 -9.19 -1.24 -10.88
N LYS A 59 -8.21 -1.90 -11.52
CA LYS A 59 -8.36 -2.56 -12.82
C LYS A 59 -9.03 -3.94 -12.73
N ARG A 60 -9.44 -4.37 -11.54
CA ARG A 60 -9.97 -5.72 -11.23
C ARG A 60 -8.96 -6.85 -11.44
N ASP A 61 -7.68 -6.51 -11.54
CA ASP A 61 -6.58 -7.47 -11.54
C ASP A 61 -6.11 -7.71 -10.11
N ASN A 62 -6.90 -8.50 -9.37
CA ASN A 62 -6.60 -8.79 -7.97
C ASN A 62 -5.36 -9.67 -7.84
N GLU A 63 -5.14 -10.62 -8.76
CA GLU A 63 -3.96 -11.49 -8.73
C GLU A 63 -2.67 -10.68 -8.90
N GLY A 64 -2.64 -9.77 -9.87
CA GLY A 64 -1.52 -8.86 -10.08
C GLY A 64 -1.27 -7.98 -8.86
N ALA A 65 -2.34 -7.51 -8.21
CA ALA A 65 -2.21 -6.69 -7.02
C ALA A 65 -1.66 -7.45 -5.80
N MET A 66 -2.11 -8.68 -5.59
CA MET A 66 -1.60 -9.58 -4.54
C MET A 66 -0.09 -9.80 -4.66
N LEU A 67 0.40 -10.00 -5.90
CA LEU A 67 1.83 -10.15 -6.17
C LEU A 67 2.64 -8.89 -5.82
N ARG A 68 2.04 -7.70 -5.93
CA ARG A 68 2.72 -6.44 -5.56
C ARG A 68 2.73 -6.25 -4.05
N TYR A 69 1.62 -6.53 -3.37
CA TYR A 69 1.56 -6.43 -1.91
C TYR A 69 2.46 -7.45 -1.21
N ASP A 70 2.55 -8.69 -1.69
CA ASP A 70 3.47 -9.70 -1.13
C ASP A 70 4.94 -9.24 -1.22
N LYS A 71 5.32 -8.63 -2.35
CA LYS A 71 6.66 -8.02 -2.49
C LYS A 71 6.87 -6.85 -1.54
N ALA A 72 5.88 -5.97 -1.38
CA ALA A 72 5.97 -4.83 -0.48
C ALA A 72 6.20 -5.27 0.98
N VAL A 73 5.47 -6.29 1.45
CA VAL A 73 5.62 -6.85 2.81
C VAL A 73 7.02 -7.43 3.06
N LYS A 74 7.68 -7.97 2.02
CA LYS A 74 9.05 -8.53 2.15
C LYS A 74 10.13 -7.46 2.23
N LEU A 75 9.87 -6.26 1.73
CA LEU A 75 10.81 -5.13 1.76
C LEU A 75 10.69 -4.30 3.04
N LEU A 76 9.50 -4.28 3.65
CA LEU A 76 9.26 -3.55 4.89
C LEU A 76 9.74 -4.33 6.11
N PRO A 77 10.30 -3.65 7.13
CA PRO A 77 10.47 -4.27 8.43
C PRO A 77 9.11 -4.66 9.03
N ARG A 78 9.15 -5.64 9.93
CA ARG A 78 7.98 -6.16 10.62
C ARG A 78 7.18 -5.10 11.39
N ASP A 79 7.85 -4.07 11.87
CA ASP A 79 7.23 -3.02 12.70
C ASP A 79 6.70 -1.83 11.88
N HIS A 80 6.78 -1.88 10.56
CA HIS A 80 6.31 -0.79 9.70
C HIS A 80 4.77 -0.79 9.60
N GLY A 81 4.13 0.38 9.77
CA GLY A 81 2.67 0.52 9.78
C GLY A 81 1.98 0.00 8.51
N ASP A 82 2.62 0.18 7.35
CA ASP A 82 2.06 -0.31 6.08
C ASP A 82 1.94 -1.83 5.98
N VAL A 83 2.66 -2.61 6.79
CA VAL A 83 2.55 -4.08 6.76
C VAL A 83 1.14 -4.54 7.15
N ALA A 84 0.50 -3.88 8.12
CA ALA A 84 -0.85 -4.21 8.52
C ALA A 84 -1.86 -3.92 7.39
N TYR A 85 -1.70 -2.78 6.72
CA TYR A 85 -2.52 -2.41 5.57
C TYR A 85 -2.37 -3.45 4.44
N LEU A 86 -1.13 -3.74 4.03
CA LEU A 86 -0.85 -4.67 2.93
C LEU A 86 -1.41 -6.07 3.20
N ARG A 87 -1.30 -6.57 4.44
CA ARG A 87 -1.86 -7.86 4.83
C ARG A 87 -3.39 -7.87 4.81
N THR A 88 -4.01 -6.78 5.23
CA THR A 88 -5.48 -6.65 5.22
C THR A 88 -6.00 -6.57 3.79
N SER A 89 -5.31 -5.85 2.91
CA SER A 89 -5.66 -5.76 1.48
C SER A 89 -5.46 -7.07 0.71
N MET A 90 -4.83 -8.08 1.32
CA MET A 90 -4.64 -9.42 0.76
C MET A 90 -5.65 -10.46 1.27
N ALA A 91 -6.47 -10.11 2.28
CA ALA A 91 -7.46 -11.01 2.88
C ALA A 91 -8.80 -10.94 2.15
#